data_AF-A0A7X4BYC3-F1
#
_entry.id   AF-A0A7X4BYC3-F1
#
_cell.length_a   1.000
_cell.length_b   1.000
_cell.length_c   1.000
_cell.angle_alpha   90.00
_cell.angle_beta   90.00
_cell.angle_gamma   90.00
#
_symmetry.space_group_name_H-M   'P 1'
#
loop_
_entity.id
_entity.type
_entity.pdbx_description
1 polymer ?
#
loop_
_entity_poly.entity_id
_entity_poly.type
_entity_poly.pdbx_seq_one_letter_code
_entity_poly.pdbx_strand_id
1 'polypeptide(L)'
;MGKGTQLIGVLTVFMAVVLLSGCQLALPQSTLNPAGDVAQTQQNLFVFIFWIAVVIFIGVQGFLTIAVLKYRARRGRENDIPPQTHGNTPLEIGRTNATDLIV
;
A
#
# COMPACT_ATOMS: atom_id res chain seq x y z
N MET A 1 26.06 -35.31 1.79
CA MET A 1 25.48 -33.95 1.67
C MET A 1 23.94 -33.94 1.80
N GLY A 2 23.34 -34.80 2.64
CA GLY A 2 21.87 -34.99 2.66
C GLY A 2 21.15 -34.50 3.92
N LYS A 3 21.74 -34.63 5.11
CA LYS A 3 21.02 -34.37 6.38
C LYS A 3 20.85 -32.88 6.71
N GLY A 4 21.84 -32.04 6.39
CA GLY A 4 21.79 -30.60 6.67
C GLY A 4 20.73 -29.84 5.86
N THR A 5 20.60 -30.14 4.57
CA THR A 5 19.60 -29.53 3.70
C THR A 5 18.17 -29.96 4.06
N GLN A 6 18.00 -31.20 4.52
CA GLN A 6 16.71 -31.71 5.00
C GLN A 6 16.30 -31.06 6.32
N LEU A 7 17.26 -30.83 7.24
CA LEU A 7 17.03 -30.08 8.48
C LEU A 7 16.64 -28.63 8.21
N ILE A 8 17.32 -27.94 7.28
CA ILE A 8 16.99 -26.56 6.90
C ILE A 8 15.58 -26.50 6.30
N GLY A 9 15.23 -27.42 5.39
CA GLY A 9 13.89 -27.49 4.79
C GLY A 9 12.79 -27.68 5.83
N VAL A 10 12.98 -28.60 6.79
CA VAL A 10 12.03 -28.83 7.89
C VAL A 10 11.91 -27.59 8.78
N LEU A 11 13.03 -26.90 9.08
CA LEU A 11 13.01 -25.68 9.88
C LEU A 11 12.27 -24.55 9.18
N THR A 12 12.46 -24.38 7.86
CA THR A 12 11.75 -23.36 7.07
C THR A 12 10.25 -23.64 7.03
N VAL A 13 9.85 -24.89 6.82
CA VAL A 13 8.43 -25.28 6.82
C VAL A 13 7.81 -25.10 8.21
N PHE A 14 8.51 -25.51 9.27
CA PHE A 14 8.04 -25.32 10.64
C PHE A 14 7.87 -23.83 10.98
N MET A 15 8.83 -22.99 10.59
CA MET A 15 8.76 -21.55 10.81
C MET A 15 7.60 -20.92 10.03
N ALA A 16 7.36 -21.34 8.78
CA ALA A 16 6.20 -20.92 8.01
C ALA A 16 4.88 -21.36 8.68
N VAL A 17 4.77 -22.60 9.16
CA VAL A 17 3.57 -23.08 9.87
C VAL A 17 3.31 -22.28 11.15
N VAL A 18 4.34 -21.99 11.94
CA VAL A 18 4.20 -21.15 13.14
C VAL A 18 3.73 -19.75 12.78
N LEU A 19 4.32 -19.11 11.75
CA LEU A 19 3.90 -17.77 11.31
C LEU A 19 2.46 -17.75 10.77
N LEU A 20 2.02 -18.81 10.08
CA LEU A 20 0.67 -18.88 9.52
C LEU A 20 -0.39 -19.35 10.54
N SER A 21 0.01 -19.94 11.67
CA SER A 21 -0.92 -20.46 12.70
C SER A 21 -1.74 -19.38 13.42
N GLY A 22 -1.37 -18.11 13.32
CA GLY A 22 -2.09 -16.98 13.93
C GLY A 22 -3.28 -16.46 13.11
N CYS A 23 -3.57 -17.03 11.94
CA CYS A 23 -4.66 -16.56 11.07
C CYS A 23 -6.03 -17.06 11.57
N GLN A 24 -6.62 -16.37 12.56
CA GLN A 24 -8.01 -16.57 12.95
C GLN A 24 -8.74 -15.21 13.02
N LEU A 25 -9.69 -15.00 12.12
CA LEU A 25 -10.38 -13.71 11.95
C LEU A 25 -11.52 -13.48 12.96
N ALA A 26 -12.09 -14.55 13.51
CA ALA A 26 -13.28 -14.52 14.37
C ALA A 26 -12.95 -14.67 15.87
N LEU A 27 -11.87 -14.03 16.33
CA LEU A 27 -11.54 -13.97 17.76
C LEU A 27 -12.40 -12.89 18.45
N PRO A 28 -12.75 -13.08 19.74
CA PRO A 28 -13.49 -12.06 20.51
C PRO A 28 -12.73 -10.74 20.66
N GLN A 29 -11.42 -10.74 20.41
CA GLN A 29 -10.52 -9.58 20.46
C GLN A 29 -10.09 -9.12 19.05
N SER A 30 -10.87 -9.45 18.01
CA SER A 30 -10.62 -9.05 16.62
C SER A 30 -11.20 -7.66 16.36
N THR A 31 -10.38 -6.75 15.84
CA THR A 31 -10.80 -5.38 15.48
C THR A 31 -11.79 -5.34 14.31
N LEU A 32 -11.90 -6.44 13.54
CA LEU A 32 -12.81 -6.59 12.41
C LEU A 32 -14.14 -7.26 12.79
N ASN A 33 -14.32 -7.63 14.07
CA ASN A 33 -15.55 -8.22 14.59
C ASN A 33 -16.10 -7.37 15.74
N PRO A 34 -16.81 -6.27 15.46
CA PRO A 34 -17.28 -5.36 16.49
C PRO A 34 -18.31 -6.01 17.41
N ALA A 35 -18.07 -5.90 18.72
CA ALA A 35 -19.00 -6.28 19.77
C ALA A 35 -19.58 -5.03 20.43
N GLY A 36 -20.89 -4.83 20.32
CA GLY A 36 -21.62 -3.69 20.89
C GLY A 36 -21.76 -2.48 19.96
N ASP A 37 -22.70 -1.59 20.30
CA ASP A 37 -23.19 -0.52 19.39
C ASP A 37 -22.12 0.54 19.03
N VAL A 38 -21.24 0.86 19.98
CA VAL A 38 -20.12 1.81 19.74
C VAL A 38 -19.12 1.22 18.76
N ALA A 39 -18.79 -0.07 18.90
CA ALA A 39 -17.86 -0.75 18.02
C ALA A 39 -18.42 -0.87 16.59
N GLN A 40 -19.73 -1.08 16.45
CA GLN A 40 -20.41 -1.10 15.15
C GLN A 40 -20.33 0.25 14.44
N THR A 41 -20.55 1.34 15.19
CA THR A 41 -20.44 2.70 14.63
C THR A 41 -19.01 2.99 14.16
N GLN A 42 -18.00 2.58 14.93
CA GLN A 42 -16.60 2.71 14.55
C GLN A 42 -16.24 1.85 13.32
N GLN A 43 -16.75 0.61 13.24
CA GLN A 43 -16.55 -0.24 12.06
C GLN A 43 -17.13 0.41 10.81
N ASN A 44 -18.33 0.98 10.89
CA ASN A 44 -18.98 1.64 9.75
C ASN A 44 -18.17 2.83 9.24
N LEU A 45 -17.65 3.66 10.15
CA LEU A 45 -16.77 4.78 9.81
C LEU A 45 -15.45 4.30 9.20
N PHE A 46 -14.85 3.25 9.76
CA PHE A 46 -13.63 2.64 9.23
C PHE A 46 -13.84 2.14 7.79
N VAL A 47 -14.91 1.37 7.54
CA VAL A 47 -15.22 0.83 6.21
C VAL A 47 -15.45 1.96 5.21
N PHE A 48 -16.13 3.03 5.63
CA PHE A 48 -16.34 4.21 4.79
C PHE A 48 -15.03 4.90 4.38
N ILE A 49 -14.18 5.24 5.36
CA ILE A 49 -12.88 5.90 5.11
C ILE A 49 -11.95 4.98 4.33
N PHE A 50 -11.97 3.66 4.62
CA PHE A 50 -11.19 2.66 3.90
C PHE A 50 -11.49 2.69 2.39
N TRP A 51 -12.76 2.75 1.99
CA TRP A 51 -13.12 2.83 0.58
C TRP A 51 -12.66 4.14 -0.09
N ILE A 52 -12.76 5.27 0.62
CA ILE A 52 -12.19 6.55 0.13
C ILE A 52 -10.67 6.41 -0.10
N ALA A 53 -9.96 5.83 0.87
CA ALA A 53 -8.51 5.63 0.78
C ALA A 53 -8.13 4.71 -0.39
N VAL A 54 -8.90 3.63 -0.63
CA VAL A 54 -8.69 2.72 -1.77
C VAL A 54 -8.82 3.46 -3.10
N VAL A 55 -9.82 4.33 -3.26
CA VAL A 55 -10.01 5.12 -4.48
C VAL A 55 -8.81 6.04 -4.73
N ILE A 56 -8.36 6.76 -3.70
CA ILE A 56 -7.19 7.66 -3.81
C ILE A 56 -5.93 6.86 -4.14
N PHE A 57 -5.72 5.73 -3.46
CA PHE A 57 -4.58 4.85 -3.69
C PHE A 57 -4.52 4.39 -5.15
N ILE A 58 -5.63 3.91 -5.71
CA ILE A 58 -5.69 3.51 -7.12
C ILE A 58 -5.40 4.70 -8.04
N GLY A 59 -5.93 5.89 -7.73
CA GLY A 59 -5.67 7.10 -8.51
C GLY A 59 -4.19 7.47 -8.57
N VAL A 60 -3.54 7.56 -7.40
CA VAL A 60 -2.11 7.91 -7.31
C VAL A 60 -1.22 6.81 -7.89
N GLN A 61 -1.48 5.55 -7.53
CA GLN A 61 -0.72 4.40 -8.03
C GLN A 61 -0.85 4.26 -9.55
N GLY A 62 -2.05 4.45 -10.09
CA GLY A 62 -2.31 4.45 -11.53
C GLY A 62 -1.58 5.56 -12.24
N PHE A 63 -1.67 6.80 -11.73
CA PHE A 63 -0.95 7.95 -12.28
C PHE A 63 0.57 7.73 -12.32
N LEU A 64 1.16 7.26 -11.21
CA LEU A 64 2.59 6.94 -11.13
C LEU A 64 2.98 5.83 -12.11
N THR A 65 2.19 4.77 -12.20
CA THR A 65 2.44 3.65 -13.12
C THR A 65 2.44 4.15 -14.57
N ILE A 66 1.45 4.96 -14.95
CA ILE A 66 1.39 5.57 -16.29
C ILE A 66 2.60 6.48 -16.52
N ALA A 67 2.97 7.32 -15.56
CA ALA A 67 4.11 8.23 -15.69
C ALA A 67 5.41 7.46 -15.93
N VAL A 68 5.68 6.43 -15.12
CA VAL A 68 6.88 5.59 -15.25
C VAL A 68 6.91 4.87 -16.60
N LEU A 69 5.79 4.30 -17.04
CA LEU A 69 5.74 3.56 -18.31
C LEU A 69 5.83 4.48 -19.53
N LYS A 70 5.15 5.63 -19.50
CA LYS A 70 5.08 6.59 -20.62
C LYS A 70 6.39 7.34 -20.81
N TYR A 71 7.01 7.79 -19.72
CA TYR A 71 8.21 8.62 -19.74
C TYR A 71 9.50 7.83 -19.51
N ARG A 72 9.45 6.49 -19.53
CA ARG A 72 10.65 5.64 -19.47
C ARG A 72 11.62 6.00 -20.62
N ALA A 73 12.90 6.16 -20.28
CA ALA A 73 13.95 6.35 -21.27
C ALA A 73 13.93 5.21 -22.31
N ARG A 74 14.03 5.57 -23.58
CA ARG A 74 14.07 4.63 -24.71
C ARG A 74 15.48 4.64 -25.30
N ARG A 75 15.92 3.48 -25.80
CA ARG A 75 17.23 3.33 -26.46
C ARG A 75 17.35 4.35 -27.59
N GLY A 76 18.47 5.09 -27.63
CA GLY A 76 18.73 6.14 -28.61
C GLY A 76 18.29 7.56 -28.21
N ARG A 77 17.74 7.75 -27.00
CA ARG A 77 17.49 9.09 -26.41
C ARG A 77 18.29 9.31 -25.12
N GLU A 78 19.46 8.68 -25.00
CA GLU A 78 20.29 8.80 -23.80
C GLU A 78 20.83 10.23 -23.56
N ASN A 79 20.96 11.03 -24.62
CA ASN A 79 21.50 12.39 -24.56
C ASN A 79 20.40 13.47 -24.47
N ASP A 80 19.12 13.09 -24.40
CA ASP A 80 17.98 14.03 -24.36
C ASP A 80 17.74 14.46 -22.91
N ILE A 81 18.46 15.49 -22.46
CA ILE A 81 18.35 16.03 -21.09
C ILE A 81 17.03 16.82 -20.98
N PRO A 82 16.11 16.47 -20.07
CA PRO A 82 14.88 17.21 -19.90
C PRO A 82 15.16 18.64 -19.39
N PRO A 83 14.31 19.63 -19.75
CA PRO A 83 14.50 21.00 -19.29
C PRO A 83 14.45 21.09 -17.76
N GLN A 84 15.40 21.82 -17.15
CA GLN A 84 15.42 22.14 -15.72
C GLN A 84 14.33 23.16 -15.39
N THR A 85 13.11 22.69 -15.16
CA THR A 85 12.02 23.51 -14.64
C THR A 85 12.14 23.59 -13.11
N HIS A 86 12.32 24.79 -12.57
CA HIS A 86 12.34 25.04 -11.13
C HIS A 86 11.05 25.70 -10.67
N GLY A 87 10.40 25.13 -9.66
CA GLY A 87 9.16 25.62 -9.08
C GLY A 87 7.93 25.46 -9.98
N ASN A 88 6.76 25.27 -9.36
CA ASN A 88 5.49 25.37 -10.07
C ASN A 88 4.37 25.77 -9.11
N THR A 89 4.19 27.09 -8.92
CA THR A 89 3.27 27.67 -7.92
C THR A 89 1.85 27.09 -7.96
N PRO A 90 1.21 26.87 -9.13
CA PRO A 90 -0.09 26.18 -9.19
C PRO A 90 -0.08 24.75 -8.66
N LEU A 91 0.98 23.97 -8.93
CA LEU A 91 1.13 22.60 -8.45
C LEU A 91 1.44 22.57 -6.95
N GLU A 92 2.23 23.52 -6.46
CA GLU A 92 2.56 23.68 -5.04
C GLU A 92 1.31 24.06 -4.22
N ILE A 93 0.52 25.02 -4.69
CA ILE A 93 -0.78 25.39 -4.09
C ILE A 93 -1.75 24.22 -4.17
N GLY A 94 -1.87 23.58 -5.35
CA GLY A 94 -2.77 22.46 -5.55
C GLY A 94 -2.47 21.29 -4.61
N ARG A 95 -1.20 20.92 -4.45
CA ARG A 95 -0.78 19.85 -3.55
C ARG A 95 -1.04 20.19 -2.08
N THR A 96 -0.85 21.43 -1.68
CA THR A 96 -1.04 21.87 -0.28
C THR A 96 -2.52 21.76 0.10
N ASN A 97 -3.40 22.37 -0.70
CA ASN A 97 -4.85 22.31 -0.45
C ASN A 97 -5.41 20.89 -0.54
N ALA A 98 -4.90 20.07 -1.47
CA ALA A 98 -5.34 18.68 -1.58
C ALA A 98 -4.95 17.83 -0.36
N THR A 99 -3.81 18.12 0.27
CA THR A 99 -3.38 17.40 1.49
C THR A 99 -4.21 17.85 2.69
N ASP A 100 -4.48 19.15 2.80
CA ASP A 100 -5.29 19.74 3.88
C ASP A 100 -6.77 19.28 3.82
N LEU A 101 -7.34 19.14 2.63
CA LEU A 101 -8.73 18.66 2.47
C LEU A 101 -8.94 17.21 2.99
N ILE A 102 -7.88 16.41 3.05
CA ILE A 102 -7.96 14.99 3.41
C ILE A 102 -7.83 14.78 4.93
N VAL A 103 -7.22 15.71 5.66
CA VAL A 103 -6.85 15.57 7.10
C VAL A 103 -7.65 16.54 7.96
#